data_AF-A0A6G0WGM7-F1
#
_entry.id   AF-A0A6G0WGM7-F1
#
_cell.length_a   1.000
_cell.length_b   1.000
_cell.length_c   1.000
_cell.angle_alpha   90.00
_cell.angle_beta   90.00
_cell.angle_gamma   90.00
#
_symmetry.space_group_name_H-M   'P 1'
#
loop_
_entity.id
_entity.type
_entity.pdbx_description
1 polymer ?
#
loop_
_entity_poly.entity_id
_entity_poly.type
_entity_poly.pdbx_seq_one_letter_code
_entity_poly.pdbx_strand_id
1 'polypeptide(L)'
;MWVATPLGLAQVNGESVTQDGPVEVQFPWGGRGYIQRHQVSPSFEFQCSCFAATPWRFALTLSLEISLTALRERVIEHLQVALHIDNIVVMQPSVGGAHVLTETTKCVFVSLRPLLIHVFPILPLGKSSSVLHIEGVKDTPSALTTESADMNPSQAENSPVHPPKSFVLDTAAASRSIKQIGRGHGVLLGREDYLLSGRKYWEIRLDTEVMGDGVFIGVASCDIALSSSVVGSGLFWGYAAHLGKTIDLAMESFGEPCVQGDVVGILYDVDRGLLTFYRNGRPLGTPFRNVFGRRLCPAISMTHVGLQCTLLPSTVPPPVDTM
;
A
#
# COMPACT_ATOMS: atom_id res chain seq x y z
N MET A 1 -23.39 -10.15 18.34
CA MET A 1 -23.13 -8.79 17.81
C MET A 1 -22.23 -8.05 18.77
N TRP A 2 -21.22 -7.33 18.28
CA TRP A 2 -20.37 -6.46 19.11
C TRP A 2 -21.07 -5.13 19.37
N VAL A 3 -21.00 -4.65 20.62
CA VAL A 3 -21.61 -3.40 21.07
C VAL A 3 -20.67 -2.60 21.98
N ALA A 4 -20.75 -1.28 21.88
CA ALA A 4 -20.16 -0.35 22.82
C ALA A 4 -21.11 -0.19 24.01
N THR A 5 -20.53 -0.16 25.20
CA THR A 5 -21.25 0.01 26.47
C THR A 5 -20.49 1.01 27.35
N PRO A 6 -21.10 1.55 28.43
CA PRO A 6 -20.39 2.44 29.36
C PRO A 6 -19.16 1.80 30.02
N LEU A 7 -19.11 0.46 30.06
CA LEU A 7 -18.02 -0.31 30.66
C LEU A 7 -16.97 -0.77 29.62
N GLY A 8 -17.19 -0.50 28.34
CA GLY A 8 -16.30 -0.90 27.25
C GLY A 8 -16.98 -1.74 26.18
N LEU A 9 -16.15 -2.40 25.37
CA LEU A 9 -16.60 -3.28 24.29
C LEU A 9 -17.15 -4.59 24.88
N ALA A 10 -18.32 -5.02 24.40
CA ALA A 10 -18.94 -6.27 24.82
C ALA A 10 -19.66 -6.95 23.65
N GLN A 11 -19.97 -8.23 23.81
CA GLN A 11 -20.78 -9.01 22.86
C GLN A 11 -22.17 -9.26 23.46
N VAL A 12 -23.23 -9.01 22.69
CA VAL A 12 -24.59 -9.33 23.11
C VAL A 12 -24.81 -10.85 23.05
N ASN A 13 -25.27 -11.43 24.17
CA ASN A 13 -25.66 -12.82 24.28
C ASN A 13 -27.20 -12.94 24.30
N GLY A 14 -27.78 -13.53 23.26
CA GLY A 14 -29.22 -13.81 23.18
C GLY A 14 -30.11 -12.61 22.80
N GLU A 15 -31.37 -12.91 22.49
CA GLU A 15 -32.41 -11.91 22.23
C GLU A 15 -33.10 -11.53 23.56
N SER A 16 -33.31 -10.23 23.82
CA SER A 16 -33.99 -9.82 25.04
C SER A 16 -35.47 -10.24 24.99
N VAL A 17 -35.97 -10.75 26.12
CA VAL A 17 -37.35 -11.24 26.28
C VAL A 17 -38.38 -10.10 26.15
N THR A 18 -37.95 -8.84 26.30
CA THR A 18 -38.78 -7.62 26.13
C THR A 18 -38.06 -6.58 25.28
N GLN A 19 -38.78 -5.87 24.40
CA GLN A 19 -38.18 -4.89 23.45
C GLN A 19 -37.42 -3.74 24.14
N ASP A 20 -37.78 -3.40 25.38
CA ASP A 20 -37.14 -2.34 26.20
C ASP A 20 -36.37 -2.87 27.42
N GLY A 21 -36.23 -4.19 27.54
CA GLY A 21 -35.53 -4.81 28.68
C GLY A 21 -34.02 -4.66 28.62
N PRO A 22 -33.33 -4.90 29.75
CA PRO A 22 -31.89 -5.00 29.77
C PRO A 22 -31.42 -6.15 28.88
N VAL A 23 -30.29 -5.95 28.23
CA VAL A 23 -29.63 -6.90 27.34
C VAL A 23 -28.48 -7.54 28.10
N GLU A 24 -28.36 -8.87 28.01
CA GLU A 24 -27.20 -9.58 28.56
C GLU A 24 -26.00 -9.39 27.62
N VAL A 25 -24.89 -8.94 28.20
CA VAL A 25 -23.64 -8.74 27.48
C VAL A 25 -22.50 -9.53 28.14
N GLN A 26 -21.59 -10.00 27.29
CA GLN A 26 -20.37 -10.71 27.66
C GLN A 26 -19.16 -9.85 27.30
N PHE A 27 -18.32 -9.54 28.28
CA PHE A 27 -17.10 -8.78 28.07
C PHE A 27 -15.92 -9.69 27.68
N PRO A 28 -14.93 -9.18 26.94
CA PRO A 28 -13.74 -9.95 26.54
C PRO A 28 -12.93 -10.53 27.71
N TRP A 29 -12.97 -9.89 28.88
CA TRP A 29 -12.31 -10.37 30.11
C TRP A 29 -13.14 -11.42 30.88
N GLY A 30 -14.20 -11.97 30.27
CA GLY A 30 -15.02 -13.05 30.85
C GLY A 30 -16.17 -12.58 31.73
N GLY A 31 -16.26 -11.29 32.07
CA GLY A 31 -17.37 -10.74 32.86
C GLY A 31 -18.70 -10.76 32.09
N ARG A 32 -19.82 -10.97 32.80
CA ARG A 32 -21.19 -10.81 32.26
C ARG A 32 -21.89 -9.65 32.95
N GLY A 33 -22.79 -8.98 32.23
CA GLY A 33 -23.59 -7.91 32.79
C GLY A 33 -24.93 -7.74 32.08
N TYR A 34 -25.88 -7.11 32.77
CA TYR A 34 -27.15 -6.69 32.19
C TYR A 34 -27.11 -5.17 32.01
N ILE A 35 -27.19 -4.71 30.76
CA ILE A 35 -27.10 -3.29 30.41
C ILE A 35 -28.40 -2.84 29.75
N GLN A 36 -28.85 -1.64 30.08
CA GLN A 36 -30.06 -1.08 29.48
C GLN A 36 -29.88 -0.93 27.96
N ARG A 37 -30.91 -1.27 27.17
CA ARG A 37 -30.81 -1.28 25.71
C ARG A 37 -30.40 0.07 25.11
N HIS A 38 -30.81 1.19 25.71
CA HIS A 38 -30.41 2.53 25.27
C HIS A 38 -28.93 2.89 25.56
N GLN A 39 -28.24 2.08 26.36
CA GLN A 39 -26.82 2.26 26.71
C GLN A 39 -25.89 1.37 25.88
N VAL A 40 -26.44 0.50 25.03
CA VAL A 40 -25.65 -0.32 24.10
C VAL A 40 -25.77 0.24 22.69
N SER A 41 -24.65 0.32 21.96
CA SER A 41 -24.62 0.81 20.59
C SER A 41 -23.82 -0.12 19.69
N PRO A 42 -24.30 -0.48 18.47
CA PRO A 42 -23.53 -1.25 17.51
C PRO A 42 -22.42 -0.43 16.84
N SER A 43 -22.40 0.89 17.05
CA SER A 43 -21.37 1.80 16.57
C SER A 43 -20.70 2.57 17.71
N PHE A 44 -19.48 3.01 17.46
CA PHE A 44 -18.71 3.81 18.41
C PHE A 44 -17.94 4.91 17.69
N GLU A 45 -17.79 6.05 18.34
CA GLU A 45 -16.96 7.15 17.84
C GLU A 45 -15.52 6.96 18.35
N PHE A 46 -14.66 6.46 17.47
CA PHE A 46 -13.24 6.30 17.77
C PHE A 46 -12.50 7.62 17.58
N GLN A 47 -11.70 7.98 18.56
CA GLN A 47 -10.66 9.00 18.38
C GLN A 47 -9.51 8.39 17.58
N CYS A 48 -9.10 9.07 16.52
CA CYS A 48 -8.06 8.64 15.60
C CYS A 48 -6.85 9.58 15.69
N SER A 49 -5.64 9.03 15.68
CA SER A 49 -4.38 9.79 15.54
C SER A 49 -3.64 9.31 14.29
N CYS A 50 -3.48 10.20 13.30
CA CYS A 50 -2.75 9.94 12.06
C CYS A 50 -1.38 10.61 12.09
N PHE A 51 -0.32 9.84 11.86
CA PHE A 51 1.06 10.33 11.98
C PHE A 51 1.65 10.88 10.68
N ALA A 52 1.07 10.52 9.54
CA ALA A 52 1.66 10.76 8.22
C ALA A 52 0.80 11.63 7.29
N ALA A 53 -0.40 12.03 7.73
CA ALA A 53 -1.30 12.89 6.98
C ALA A 53 -2.03 13.89 7.89
N THR A 54 -2.49 14.98 7.31
CA THR A 54 -3.34 15.98 7.96
C THR A 54 -4.81 15.75 7.61
N PRO A 55 -5.75 15.89 8.56
CA PRO A 55 -5.55 16.23 9.97
C PRO A 55 -4.92 15.08 10.78
N TRP A 56 -4.02 15.46 11.69
CA TRP A 56 -3.31 14.53 12.59
C TRP A 56 -4.21 13.88 13.65
N ARG A 57 -5.36 14.48 13.98
CA ARG A 57 -6.34 13.97 14.93
C ARG A 57 -7.75 14.22 14.41
N PHE A 58 -8.61 13.22 14.51
CA PHE A 58 -10.00 13.29 14.09
C PHE A 58 -10.82 12.18 14.76
N ALA A 59 -12.14 12.21 14.58
CA ALA A 59 -13.04 11.19 15.09
C ALA A 59 -13.73 10.46 13.93
N LEU A 60 -13.88 9.14 14.05
CA LEU A 60 -14.65 8.31 13.13
C LEU A 60 -15.72 7.54 13.87
N THR A 61 -16.97 7.74 13.47
CA THR A 61 -18.08 6.88 13.88
C THR A 61 -18.07 5.63 13.02
N LEU A 62 -17.81 4.48 13.65
CA LEU A 62 -17.60 3.20 13.00
C LEU A 62 -18.57 2.16 13.55
N SER A 63 -19.07 1.28 12.67
CA SER A 63 -19.73 0.04 13.11
C SER A 63 -18.69 -0.89 13.75
N LEU A 64 -19.06 -1.54 14.85
CA LEU A 64 -18.20 -2.51 15.53
C LEU A 64 -18.11 -3.86 14.79
N GLU A 65 -18.84 -4.03 13.68
CA GLU A 65 -18.74 -5.18 12.78
C GLU A 65 -18.20 -4.83 11.37
N ILE A 66 -17.46 -3.73 11.26
CA ILE A 66 -16.83 -3.28 10.00
C ILE A 66 -15.72 -4.23 9.52
N SER A 67 -15.49 -4.32 8.20
CA SER A 67 -14.29 -4.98 7.65
C SER A 67 -13.06 -4.07 7.73
N LEU A 68 -11.84 -4.64 7.64
CA LEU A 68 -10.63 -3.80 7.67
C LEU A 68 -10.55 -2.93 6.41
N THR A 69 -10.96 -3.46 5.27
CA THR A 69 -11.16 -2.72 4.00
C THR A 69 -12.06 -1.51 4.21
N ALA A 70 -13.30 -1.70 4.69
CA ALA A 70 -14.23 -0.59 4.87
C ALA A 70 -13.72 0.43 5.91
N LEU A 71 -13.02 -0.02 6.96
CA LEU A 71 -12.36 0.88 7.90
C LEU A 71 -11.32 1.78 7.22
N ARG A 72 -10.46 1.20 6.38
CA ARG A 72 -9.44 1.94 5.62
C ARG A 72 -10.07 2.91 4.64
N GLU A 73 -11.14 2.52 3.94
CA GLU A 73 -11.91 3.41 3.04
C GLU A 73 -12.45 4.63 3.79
N ARG A 74 -13.01 4.44 4.99
CA ARG A 74 -13.49 5.55 5.84
C ARG A 74 -12.36 6.49 6.25
N VAL A 75 -11.16 5.97 6.49
CA VAL A 75 -9.98 6.80 6.75
C VAL A 75 -9.59 7.60 5.51
N ILE A 76 -9.56 6.99 4.31
CA ILE A 76 -9.28 7.67 3.04
C ILE A 76 -10.26 8.82 2.81
N GLU A 77 -11.55 8.52 2.93
CA GLU A 77 -12.64 9.49 2.73
C GLU A 77 -12.49 10.68 3.68
N HIS A 78 -12.16 10.42 4.94
CA HIS A 78 -11.97 11.47 5.93
C HIS A 78 -10.72 12.31 5.68
N LEU A 79 -9.60 11.67 5.34
CA LEU A 79 -8.34 12.36 5.06
C LEU A 79 -8.37 13.13 3.74
N GLN A 80 -9.27 12.79 2.82
CA GLN A 80 -9.36 13.38 1.48
C GLN A 80 -8.04 13.26 0.68
N VAL A 81 -7.29 12.18 0.90
CA VAL A 81 -6.02 11.90 0.21
C VAL A 81 -6.19 10.72 -0.73
N ALA A 82 -5.71 10.86 -1.96
CA ALA A 82 -5.65 9.77 -2.92
C ALA A 82 -4.59 8.73 -2.50
N LEU A 83 -5.03 7.64 -1.85
CA LEU A 83 -4.18 6.56 -1.36
C LEU A 83 -4.74 5.22 -1.79
N HIS A 84 -3.84 4.25 -1.99
CA HIS A 84 -4.26 2.86 -2.09
C HIS A 84 -4.70 2.37 -0.71
N ILE A 85 -5.75 1.55 -0.67
CA ILE A 85 -6.34 1.08 0.58
C ILE A 85 -5.33 0.36 1.48
N ASP A 86 -4.44 -0.43 0.88
CA ASP A 86 -3.41 -1.19 1.59
C ASP A 86 -2.30 -0.31 2.16
N ASN A 87 -2.19 0.95 1.73
CA ASN A 87 -1.23 1.90 2.28
C ASN A 87 -1.67 2.46 3.65
N ILE A 88 -2.83 2.05 4.16
CA ILE A 88 -3.32 2.46 5.48
C ILE A 88 -3.16 1.29 6.45
N VAL A 89 -2.34 1.50 7.46
CA VAL A 89 -2.22 0.58 8.59
C VAL A 89 -2.94 1.19 9.79
N VAL A 90 -3.94 0.47 10.27
CA VAL A 90 -4.69 0.84 11.47
C VAL A 90 -4.26 -0.06 12.62
N MET A 91 -3.91 0.58 13.73
CA MET A 91 -3.43 -0.03 14.94
C MET A 91 -4.33 0.32 16.12
N GLN A 92 -4.49 -0.60 17.04
CA GLN A 92 -5.20 -0.39 18.29
C GLN A 92 -4.31 -0.79 19.47
N PRO A 93 -3.95 0.17 20.36
CA PRO A 93 -3.11 -0.11 21.51
C PRO A 93 -3.76 -1.12 22.48
N SER A 94 -3.15 -2.29 22.58
CA SER A 94 -3.54 -3.38 23.49
C SER A 94 -2.49 -3.55 24.59
N VAL A 95 -2.88 -4.07 25.76
CA VAL A 95 -1.90 -4.45 26.79
C VAL A 95 -1.44 -5.86 26.48
N GLY A 96 -0.17 -6.04 26.11
CA GLY A 96 0.46 -7.37 25.96
C GLY A 96 0.12 -8.16 24.68
N GLY A 97 -0.38 -7.51 23.61
CA GLY A 97 -0.72 -8.17 22.35
C GLY A 97 -0.26 -7.41 21.10
N ALA A 98 -0.51 -7.97 19.91
CA ALA A 98 -0.25 -7.30 18.64
C ALA A 98 -1.09 -6.02 18.57
N HIS A 99 -0.44 -4.90 18.25
CA HIS A 99 -1.09 -3.58 18.13
C HIS A 99 -1.68 -3.34 16.75
N VAL A 100 -1.38 -4.17 15.76
CA VAL A 100 -1.89 -4.05 14.39
C VAL A 100 -3.21 -4.83 14.29
N LEU A 101 -4.25 -4.19 13.75
CA LEU A 101 -5.49 -4.90 13.46
C LEU A 101 -5.26 -5.81 12.25
N THR A 102 -5.22 -7.12 12.48
CA THR A 102 -5.12 -8.14 11.42
C THR A 102 -6.49 -8.66 11.06
N GLU A 103 -6.75 -8.86 9.78
CA GLU A 103 -8.02 -9.42 9.29
C GLU A 103 -7.91 -10.95 9.18
N THR A 104 -8.79 -11.68 9.88
CA THR A 104 -9.01 -13.12 9.64
C THR A 104 -10.32 -13.39 8.91
N THR A 105 -11.38 -12.61 9.21
CA THR A 105 -12.69 -12.62 8.49
C THR A 105 -13.48 -11.30 8.64
N LYS A 106 -13.28 -10.56 9.73
CA LYS A 106 -13.78 -9.19 10.00
C LYS A 106 -12.72 -8.41 10.80
N CYS A 107 -12.78 -7.07 10.82
CA CYS A 107 -11.95 -6.28 11.72
C CYS A 107 -12.45 -6.47 13.16
N VAL A 108 -11.65 -7.08 14.02
CA VAL A 108 -12.01 -7.26 15.43
C VAL A 108 -11.36 -6.16 16.26
N PHE A 109 -12.17 -5.19 16.70
CA PHE A 109 -11.72 -4.26 17.73
C PHE A 109 -11.48 -5.02 19.03
N VAL A 110 -10.33 -4.78 19.67
CA VAL A 110 -10.00 -5.39 20.97
C VAL A 110 -10.45 -4.52 22.14
N SER A 111 -10.80 -3.26 21.88
CA SER A 111 -11.27 -2.30 22.88
C SER A 111 -12.03 -1.13 22.23
N LEU A 112 -12.47 -0.16 23.04
CA LEU A 112 -12.96 1.14 22.58
C LEU A 112 -11.88 2.25 22.66
N ARG A 113 -10.60 1.87 22.75
CA ARG A 113 -9.49 2.82 22.80
C ARG A 113 -9.25 3.50 21.44
N PRO A 114 -8.60 4.68 21.44
CA PRO A 114 -8.24 5.39 20.22
C PRO A 114 -7.50 4.52 19.20
N LEU A 115 -7.74 4.80 17.92
CA LEU A 115 -7.07 4.16 16.79
C LEU A 115 -5.83 4.97 16.39
N LEU A 116 -4.73 4.27 16.14
CA LEU A 116 -3.50 4.82 15.60
C LEU A 116 -3.45 4.49 14.10
N ILE A 117 -3.24 5.50 13.28
CA ILE A 117 -3.28 5.38 11.81
C ILE A 117 -1.92 5.77 11.26
N HIS A 118 -1.33 4.87 10.49
CA HIS A 118 -0.15 5.15 9.70
C HIS A 118 -0.49 5.08 8.21
N VAL A 119 -0.16 6.15 7.48
CA VAL A 119 -0.33 6.24 6.04
C VAL A 119 1.04 6.10 5.39
N PHE A 120 1.18 5.12 4.49
CA PHE A 120 2.35 4.99 3.64
C PHE A 120 2.11 5.75 2.33
N PRO A 121 2.82 6.86 2.06
CA PRO A 121 2.60 7.63 0.85
C PRO A 121 3.10 6.86 -0.37
N ILE A 122 2.37 6.96 -1.49
CA ILE A 122 2.82 6.43 -2.78
C ILE A 122 4.15 7.08 -3.14
N LEU A 123 5.09 6.29 -3.70
CA LEU A 123 6.38 6.79 -4.17
C LEU A 123 6.18 8.00 -5.10
N PRO A 124 6.62 9.21 -4.72
CA PRO A 124 6.54 10.36 -5.59
C PRO A 124 7.72 10.36 -6.56
N LEU A 125 7.43 10.58 -7.84
CA LEU A 125 8.46 10.67 -8.89
C LEU A 125 9.14 12.05 -8.89
N GLY A 126 10.43 12.05 -9.24
CA GLY A 126 11.29 13.22 -9.30
C GLY A 126 11.83 13.42 -10.72
N LYS A 127 13.15 13.35 -10.88
CA LYS A 127 13.83 13.58 -12.16
C LYS A 127 13.77 12.34 -13.05
N SER A 128 13.62 12.51 -14.36
CA SER A 128 13.64 11.41 -15.33
C SER A 128 14.49 11.73 -16.54
N SER A 129 15.09 10.70 -17.13
CA SER A 129 15.72 10.79 -18.45
C SER A 129 14.70 11.09 -19.54
N SER A 130 15.10 11.79 -20.61
CA SER A 130 14.24 12.06 -21.77
C SER A 130 13.93 10.82 -22.61
N VAL A 131 14.66 9.73 -22.41
CA VAL A 131 14.42 8.44 -23.08
C VAL A 131 13.42 7.55 -22.35
N LEU A 132 12.85 8.02 -21.24
CA LEU A 132 11.79 7.36 -20.49
C LEU A 132 10.47 8.11 -20.65
N HIS A 133 9.42 7.38 -21.02
CA HIS A 133 8.04 7.87 -21.05
C HIS A 133 7.29 7.33 -19.83
N ILE A 134 6.50 8.19 -19.17
CA ILE A 134 5.77 7.85 -17.95
C ILE A 134 4.30 8.18 -18.15
N GLU A 135 3.44 7.19 -17.93
CA GLU A 135 2.00 7.31 -18.10
C GLU A 135 1.26 6.78 -16.87
N GLY A 136 0.16 7.42 -16.48
CA GLY A 136 -0.72 6.91 -15.44
C GLY A 136 -1.58 5.78 -15.97
N VAL A 137 -1.56 4.62 -15.33
CA VAL A 137 -2.38 3.47 -15.69
C VAL A 137 -3.67 3.52 -14.87
N LYS A 138 -4.81 3.58 -15.54
CA LYS A 138 -6.09 3.29 -14.89
C LYS A 138 -6.16 1.79 -14.67
N ASP A 139 -6.09 1.34 -13.42
CA ASP A 139 -6.29 -0.06 -13.07
C ASP A 139 -7.72 -0.44 -13.49
N THR A 140 -7.83 -1.01 -14.68
CA THR A 140 -9.08 -1.62 -15.15
C THR A 140 -8.93 -3.08 -14.75
N PRO A 141 -9.80 -3.64 -13.89
CA PRO A 141 -9.70 -5.05 -13.55
C PRO A 141 -9.77 -5.86 -14.85
N SER A 142 -8.69 -6.59 -15.13
CA SER A 142 -8.56 -7.44 -16.32
C SER A 142 -9.60 -8.55 -16.24
N ALA A 143 -10.81 -8.29 -16.73
CA ALA A 143 -11.80 -9.33 -16.95
C ALA A 143 -11.28 -10.25 -18.06
N LEU A 144 -11.23 -11.56 -17.78
CA LEU A 144 -11.04 -12.56 -18.82
C LEU A 144 -12.05 -12.29 -19.94
N THR A 145 -11.53 -12.13 -21.15
CA THR A 145 -12.31 -12.09 -22.38
C THR A 145 -13.04 -13.43 -22.55
N THR A 146 -14.34 -13.42 -22.26
CA THR A 146 -15.28 -14.34 -22.89
C THR A 146 -15.98 -13.55 -23.99
N GLU A 147 -15.71 -13.94 -25.23
CA GLU A 147 -16.44 -13.48 -26.41
C GLU A 147 -17.92 -13.86 -26.28
N SER A 148 -18.81 -12.89 -26.48
CA SER A 148 -20.10 -13.17 -27.11
C SER A 148 -20.59 -11.94 -27.87
N ALA A 149 -20.78 -12.16 -29.17
CA ALA A 149 -21.45 -11.26 -30.09
C ALA A 149 -22.96 -11.26 -29.82
N ASP A 150 -23.59 -10.08 -29.82
CA ASP A 150 -24.54 -9.71 -30.88
C ASP A 150 -25.21 -8.34 -30.59
N MET A 151 -25.29 -7.54 -31.65
CA MET A 151 -25.99 -6.24 -31.71
C MET A 151 -27.49 -6.44 -31.98
N ASN A 152 -28.38 -5.70 -31.30
CA ASN A 152 -28.97 -4.44 -31.80
C ASN A 152 -30.02 -3.84 -30.83
N PRO A 153 -30.36 -2.53 -30.96
CA PRO A 153 -31.06 -1.73 -29.94
C PRO A 153 -32.54 -1.47 -30.24
N SER A 154 -33.34 -1.24 -29.20
CA SER A 154 -34.61 -0.51 -29.35
C SER A 154 -35.15 0.08 -28.05
N GLN A 155 -35.41 1.39 -28.13
CA GLN A 155 -36.51 2.17 -27.54
C GLN A 155 -36.39 2.79 -26.13
N ALA A 156 -36.98 3.99 -26.08
CA ALA A 156 -36.85 5.09 -25.12
C ALA A 156 -37.79 4.96 -23.91
N GLU A 157 -37.51 5.71 -22.82
CA GLU A 157 -38.41 6.73 -22.23
C GLU A 157 -37.89 7.32 -20.89
N ASN A 158 -38.04 8.66 -20.78
CA ASN A 158 -38.34 9.53 -19.62
C ASN A 158 -37.43 9.69 -18.37
N SER A 159 -37.04 10.95 -18.15
CA SER A 159 -36.38 11.66 -17.01
C SER A 159 -37.16 11.65 -15.67
N PRO A 160 -36.74 12.36 -14.59
CA PRO A 160 -35.41 12.54 -13.97
C PRO A 160 -35.44 12.26 -12.44
N VAL A 161 -34.42 11.60 -11.88
CA VAL A 161 -34.11 11.68 -10.44
C VAL A 161 -32.60 11.70 -10.30
N HIS A 162 -32.04 12.84 -9.88
CA HIS A 162 -30.65 12.88 -9.43
C HIS A 162 -30.52 11.99 -8.19
N PRO A 163 -29.70 10.93 -8.21
CA PRO A 163 -29.18 10.36 -6.97
C PRO A 163 -28.12 11.34 -6.43
N PRO A 164 -27.84 11.33 -5.11
CA PRO A 164 -26.73 12.10 -4.56
C PRO A 164 -25.46 11.71 -5.32
N LYS A 165 -24.59 12.69 -5.61
CA LYS A 165 -23.29 12.48 -6.25
C LYS A 165 -22.61 11.29 -5.58
N SER A 166 -22.66 10.12 -6.22
CA SER A 166 -21.86 8.99 -5.86
C SER A 166 -20.44 9.47 -6.01
N PHE A 167 -19.75 9.66 -4.88
CA PHE A 167 -18.33 9.92 -4.88
C PHE A 167 -17.70 8.63 -5.40
N VAL A 168 -17.50 8.55 -6.71
CA VAL A 168 -16.61 7.56 -7.29
C VAL A 168 -15.27 7.92 -6.69
N LEU A 169 -14.72 7.04 -5.86
CA LEU A 169 -13.35 7.13 -5.38
C LEU A 169 -12.48 6.99 -6.63
N ASP A 170 -12.30 8.10 -7.35
CA ASP A 170 -11.48 8.16 -8.54
C ASP A 170 -10.09 7.69 -8.15
N THR A 171 -9.60 6.75 -8.93
CA THR A 171 -8.38 5.94 -8.79
C THR A 171 -7.11 6.81 -8.87
N ALA A 172 -6.98 7.79 -7.99
CA ALA A 172 -5.85 8.72 -7.97
C ALA A 172 -4.60 8.13 -7.29
N ALA A 173 -4.68 6.87 -6.83
CA ALA A 173 -3.54 6.00 -6.54
C ALA A 173 -3.15 5.14 -7.76
N ALA A 174 -3.33 5.66 -8.97
CA ALA A 174 -3.03 4.96 -10.22
C ALA A 174 -1.57 4.48 -10.27
N SER A 175 -1.39 3.22 -10.65
CA SER A 175 -0.10 2.66 -11.05
C SER A 175 0.55 3.51 -12.14
N ARG A 176 1.87 3.60 -12.18
CA ARG A 176 2.60 4.40 -13.20
C ARG A 176 3.39 3.50 -14.12
N SER A 177 3.03 3.46 -15.40
CA SER A 177 3.78 2.75 -16.43
C SER A 177 4.99 3.59 -16.86
N ILE A 178 6.15 2.97 -16.92
CA ILE A 178 7.43 3.57 -17.29
C ILE A 178 7.98 2.76 -18.46
N LYS A 179 8.19 3.43 -19.59
CA LYS A 179 8.64 2.79 -20.84
C LYS A 179 9.90 3.45 -21.38
N GLN A 180 10.89 2.64 -21.76
CA GLN A 180 12.05 3.12 -22.50
C GLN A 180 11.68 3.36 -23.97
N ILE A 181 11.72 4.62 -24.40
CA ILE A 181 11.38 5.05 -25.76
C ILE A 181 12.60 5.41 -26.62
N GLY A 182 13.75 5.67 -25.99
CA GLY A 182 14.99 6.06 -26.67
C GLY A 182 16.14 5.07 -26.41
N ARG A 183 17.12 5.05 -27.32
CA ARG A 183 18.32 4.20 -27.16
C ARG A 183 19.20 4.71 -26.02
N GLY A 184 19.97 3.81 -25.43
CA GLY A 184 20.90 4.12 -24.33
C GLY A 184 20.28 3.87 -22.97
N HIS A 185 20.86 4.47 -21.93
CA HIS A 185 20.44 4.27 -20.54
C HIS A 185 19.49 5.39 -20.13
N GLY A 186 18.35 5.03 -19.54
CA GLY A 186 17.42 5.97 -18.94
C GLY A 186 17.29 5.71 -17.46
N VAL A 187 17.52 6.72 -16.62
CA VAL A 187 17.28 6.68 -15.17
C VAL A 187 16.07 7.53 -14.82
N LEU A 188 15.21 6.97 -13.96
CA LEU A 188 14.12 7.65 -13.26
C LEU A 188 14.43 7.66 -11.77
N LEU A 189 14.35 8.83 -11.16
CA LEU A 189 14.49 9.04 -9.73
C LEU A 189 13.14 9.38 -9.11
N GLY A 190 12.88 8.87 -7.91
CA GLY A 190 11.88 9.41 -7.01
C GLY A 190 12.30 10.77 -6.45
N ARG A 191 11.42 11.41 -5.67
CA ARG A 191 11.80 12.63 -4.95
C ARG A 191 12.80 12.32 -3.84
N GLU A 192 13.72 13.24 -3.64
CA GLU A 192 14.76 13.17 -2.61
C GLU A 192 14.20 13.19 -1.18
N ASP A 193 13.13 13.96 -0.94
CA ASP A 193 12.52 14.06 0.39
C ASP A 193 11.79 12.77 0.82
N TYR A 194 11.63 11.81 -0.07
CA TYR A 194 10.99 10.54 0.23
C TYR A 194 11.84 9.62 1.12
N LEU A 195 13.18 9.66 0.99
CA LEU A 195 14.12 8.80 1.72
C LEU A 195 14.85 9.53 2.85
N LEU A 196 14.18 10.46 3.55
CA LEU A 196 14.80 11.23 4.63
C LEU A 196 14.90 10.49 5.98
N SER A 197 13.96 9.60 6.27
CA SER A 197 13.93 8.86 7.56
C SER A 197 13.03 7.64 7.50
N GLY A 198 13.19 6.73 8.45
CA GLY A 198 12.31 5.58 8.63
C GLY A 198 12.51 4.49 7.58
N ARG A 199 11.49 3.65 7.42
CA ARG A 199 11.46 2.57 6.42
C ARG A 199 10.58 2.96 5.25
N LYS A 200 11.09 2.72 4.04
CA LYS A 200 10.43 3.06 2.79
C LYS A 200 10.36 1.83 1.92
N TYR A 201 9.17 1.55 1.38
CA TYR A 201 8.91 0.41 0.52
C TYR A 201 8.21 0.85 -0.77
N TRP A 202 8.57 0.23 -1.87
CA TRP A 202 7.91 0.39 -3.17
C TRP A 202 8.09 -0.87 -4.01
N GLU A 203 7.18 -1.07 -4.96
CA GLU A 203 7.14 -2.25 -5.82
C GLU A 203 7.10 -1.88 -7.29
N ILE A 204 7.85 -2.62 -8.10
CA ILE A 204 7.89 -2.49 -9.55
C ILE A 204 7.50 -3.82 -10.17
N ARG A 205 6.47 -3.82 -11.02
CA ARG A 205 6.08 -4.97 -11.84
C ARG A 205 6.75 -4.89 -13.21
N LEU A 206 7.35 -5.98 -13.67
CA LEU A 206 7.94 -6.05 -15.00
C LEU A 206 6.84 -6.32 -16.04
N ASP A 207 6.67 -5.42 -17.02
CA ASP A 207 5.60 -5.53 -18.02
C ASP A 207 6.05 -6.25 -19.30
N THR A 208 7.33 -6.16 -19.63
CA THR A 208 7.93 -6.83 -20.79
C THR A 208 8.81 -7.98 -20.37
N GLU A 209 9.08 -8.89 -21.31
CA GLU A 209 10.18 -9.84 -21.18
C GLU A 209 11.50 -9.07 -21.03
N VAL A 210 12.35 -9.52 -20.11
CA VAL A 210 13.59 -8.83 -19.74
C VAL A 210 14.84 -9.67 -20.04
N MET A 211 14.73 -10.72 -20.87
CA MET A 211 15.87 -11.59 -21.18
C MET A 211 17.01 -10.82 -21.87
N GLY A 212 18.10 -10.61 -21.13
CA GLY A 212 19.27 -9.87 -21.63
C GLY A 212 19.14 -8.34 -21.61
N ASP A 213 18.00 -7.81 -21.13
CA ASP A 213 17.67 -6.40 -21.16
C ASP A 213 17.78 -5.74 -19.77
N GLY A 214 18.41 -4.56 -19.70
CA GLY A 214 18.87 -3.97 -18.45
C GLY A 214 17.79 -3.21 -17.66
N VAL A 215 16.95 -3.92 -16.89
CA VAL A 215 16.12 -3.30 -15.83
C VAL A 215 16.85 -3.38 -14.49
N PHE A 216 17.09 -2.21 -13.88
CA PHE A 216 17.76 -2.05 -12.60
C PHE A 216 16.89 -1.25 -11.64
N ILE A 217 16.74 -1.72 -10.41
CA ILE A 217 15.84 -1.11 -9.42
C ILE A 217 16.54 -1.02 -8.08
N GLY A 218 16.46 0.14 -7.41
CA GLY A 218 17.14 0.33 -6.13
C GLY A 218 17.11 1.78 -5.66
N VAL A 219 18.20 2.23 -5.06
CA VAL A 219 18.40 3.62 -4.64
C VAL A 219 19.62 4.20 -5.34
N ALA A 220 19.57 5.50 -5.61
CA ALA A 220 20.68 6.23 -6.22
C ALA A 220 20.93 7.55 -5.50
N SER A 221 22.15 8.07 -5.62
CA SER A 221 22.40 9.49 -5.35
C SER A 221 21.54 10.34 -6.28
N CYS A 222 20.94 11.41 -5.76
CA CYS A 222 20.12 12.33 -6.56
C CYS A 222 20.94 13.16 -7.58
N ASP A 223 22.27 12.98 -7.60
CA ASP A 223 23.24 13.57 -8.53
C ASP A 223 23.66 12.61 -9.65
N ILE A 224 23.12 11.38 -9.68
CA ILE A 224 23.39 10.43 -10.77
C ILE A 224 22.97 11.01 -12.13
N ALA A 225 23.79 10.80 -13.16
CA ALA A 225 23.47 11.24 -14.51
C ALA A 225 22.30 10.40 -15.07
N LEU A 226 21.27 11.09 -15.58
CA LEU A 226 20.01 10.45 -15.96
C LEU A 226 20.10 9.65 -17.28
N SER A 227 21.16 9.88 -18.05
CA SER A 227 21.37 9.29 -19.38
C SER A 227 22.66 8.47 -19.47
N SER A 228 23.07 7.85 -18.37
CA SER A 228 24.28 7.01 -18.28
C SER A 228 23.98 5.67 -17.62
N SER A 229 24.90 4.71 -17.79
CA SER A 229 24.79 3.44 -17.07
C SER A 229 24.88 3.66 -15.56
N VAL A 230 24.02 2.95 -14.82
CA VAL A 230 24.09 2.89 -13.36
C VAL A 230 25.16 1.92 -12.87
N VAL A 231 25.55 0.96 -13.72
CA VAL A 231 26.54 -0.07 -13.41
C VAL A 231 27.92 0.55 -13.29
N GLY A 232 28.61 0.35 -12.17
CA GLY A 232 29.94 0.89 -11.96
C GLY A 232 29.96 2.39 -11.68
N SER A 233 28.81 3.04 -11.56
CA SER A 233 28.72 4.48 -11.28
C SER A 233 29.19 4.84 -9.88
N GLY A 234 29.13 3.90 -8.92
CA GLY A 234 29.34 4.17 -7.50
C GLY A 234 28.26 5.07 -6.87
N LEU A 235 27.21 5.40 -7.62
CA LEU A 235 26.12 6.28 -7.22
C LEU A 235 24.76 5.56 -7.19
N PHE A 236 24.74 4.25 -7.42
CA PHE A 236 23.55 3.41 -7.45
C PHE A 236 23.80 2.15 -6.64
N TRP A 237 22.79 1.73 -5.87
CA TRP A 237 22.74 0.45 -5.16
C TRP A 237 21.41 -0.20 -5.48
N GLY A 238 21.44 -1.35 -6.14
CA GLY A 238 20.21 -1.95 -6.63
C GLY A 238 20.32 -3.38 -7.08
N TYR A 239 19.25 -3.83 -7.68
CA TYR A 239 19.06 -5.17 -8.20
C TYR A 239 18.84 -5.12 -9.71
N ALA A 240 19.65 -5.87 -10.44
CA ALA A 240 19.44 -6.18 -11.85
C ALA A 240 18.41 -7.30 -11.95
N ALA A 241 17.15 -6.91 -12.11
CA ALA A 241 16.02 -7.84 -12.11
C ALA A 241 16.20 -8.96 -13.13
N HIS A 242 16.60 -8.63 -14.35
CA HIS A 242 16.86 -9.57 -15.44
C HIS A 242 18.00 -10.58 -15.20
N LEU A 243 18.94 -10.31 -14.29
CA LEU A 243 20.11 -11.17 -14.06
C LEU A 243 20.11 -11.87 -12.71
N GLY A 244 19.27 -11.45 -11.77
CA GLY A 244 19.37 -11.94 -10.40
C GLY A 244 20.59 -11.42 -9.65
N LYS A 245 21.11 -10.23 -10.03
CA LYS A 245 22.38 -9.70 -9.51
C LYS A 245 22.19 -8.41 -8.75
N THR A 246 22.99 -8.20 -7.72
CA THR A 246 23.15 -6.90 -7.07
C THR A 246 24.11 -6.03 -7.86
N ILE A 247 23.89 -4.72 -7.83
CA ILE A 247 24.69 -3.73 -8.53
C ILE A 247 25.04 -2.57 -7.63
N ASP A 248 26.33 -2.31 -7.56
CA ASP A 248 26.92 -1.06 -7.09
C ASP A 248 28.08 -0.60 -8.00
N LEU A 249 29.32 -0.76 -7.56
CA LEU A 249 30.53 -0.67 -8.37
C LEU A 249 30.69 -1.90 -9.27
N ALA A 250 30.23 -3.06 -8.81
CA ALA A 250 30.31 -4.31 -9.56
C ALA A 250 28.94 -5.00 -9.61
N MET A 251 28.83 -6.02 -10.47
CA MET A 251 27.67 -6.91 -10.48
C MET A 251 28.02 -8.21 -9.75
N GLU A 252 27.25 -8.57 -8.74
CA GLU A 252 27.46 -9.78 -7.94
C GLU A 252 26.22 -10.68 -7.99
N SER A 253 26.44 -12.00 -8.00
CA SER A 253 25.34 -12.98 -7.91
C SER A 253 24.64 -12.86 -6.56
N PHE A 254 23.32 -12.76 -6.57
CA PHE A 254 22.56 -12.55 -5.34
C PHE A 254 21.28 -13.39 -5.27
N GLY A 255 20.45 -13.31 -6.30
CA GLY A 255 19.15 -13.95 -6.35
C GLY A 255 18.84 -14.55 -7.71
N GLU A 256 17.57 -14.82 -7.93
CA GLU A 256 17.07 -15.40 -9.18
C GLU A 256 16.67 -14.30 -10.16
N PRO A 257 16.96 -14.44 -11.47
CA PRO A 257 16.44 -13.52 -12.46
C PRO A 257 14.91 -13.48 -12.44
N CYS A 258 14.38 -12.28 -12.55
CA CYS A 258 12.97 -11.99 -12.70
C CYS A 258 12.57 -12.10 -14.16
N VAL A 259 11.32 -12.49 -14.38
CA VAL A 259 10.69 -12.60 -15.71
C VAL A 259 9.51 -11.62 -15.82
N GLN A 260 8.93 -11.52 -17.01
CA GLN A 260 7.72 -10.73 -17.21
C GLN A 260 6.63 -11.13 -16.22
N GLY A 261 5.95 -10.15 -15.64
CA GLY A 261 4.90 -10.33 -14.64
C GLY A 261 5.39 -10.36 -13.20
N ASP A 262 6.69 -10.59 -12.95
CA ASP A 262 7.23 -10.55 -11.60
C ASP A 262 7.16 -9.14 -11.00
N VAL A 263 6.93 -9.10 -9.69
CA VAL A 263 6.97 -7.90 -8.86
C VAL A 263 8.25 -7.89 -8.04
N VAL A 264 9.07 -6.87 -8.22
CA VAL A 264 10.27 -6.61 -7.43
C VAL A 264 9.95 -5.56 -6.36
N GLY A 265 10.03 -5.97 -5.10
CA GLY A 265 9.84 -5.10 -3.95
C GLY A 265 11.18 -4.62 -3.38
N ILE A 266 11.23 -3.37 -2.92
CA ILE A 266 12.44 -2.74 -2.40
C ILE A 266 12.10 -2.12 -1.05
N LEU A 267 12.72 -2.61 0.02
CA LEU A 267 12.63 -2.04 1.36
C LEU A 267 13.96 -1.36 1.70
N TYR A 268 13.94 -0.04 1.84
CA TYR A 268 15.07 0.72 2.34
C TYR A 268 14.79 1.18 3.77
N ASP A 269 15.59 0.69 4.72
CA ASP A 269 15.63 1.18 6.10
C ASP A 269 16.65 2.32 6.14
N VAL A 270 16.17 3.55 6.03
CA VAL A 270 16.99 4.78 5.97
C VAL A 270 17.82 4.91 7.25
N ASP A 271 17.21 4.59 8.40
CA ASP A 271 17.83 4.78 9.71
C ASP A 271 19.01 3.80 9.92
N ARG A 272 18.94 2.61 9.31
CA ARG A 272 19.99 1.57 9.40
C ARG A 272 20.86 1.45 8.15
N GLY A 273 20.53 2.16 7.08
CA GLY A 273 21.22 2.06 5.78
C GLY A 273 21.16 0.65 5.20
N LEU A 274 20.02 -0.03 5.31
CA LEU A 274 19.82 -1.41 4.83
C LEU A 274 18.89 -1.42 3.62
N LEU A 275 19.29 -2.11 2.56
CA LEU A 275 18.47 -2.31 1.36
C LEU A 275 18.14 -3.79 1.21
N THR A 276 16.85 -4.11 1.28
CA THR A 276 16.31 -5.47 1.18
C THR A 276 15.45 -5.59 -0.08
N PHE A 277 15.60 -6.69 -0.81
CA PHE A 277 14.84 -6.97 -2.02
C PHE A 277 13.85 -8.11 -1.82
N TYR A 278 12.75 -8.04 -2.55
CA TYR A 278 11.67 -9.03 -2.58
C TYR A 278 11.34 -9.39 -4.02
N ARG A 279 10.92 -10.62 -4.26
CA ARG A 279 10.32 -11.08 -5.52
C ARG A 279 8.97 -11.70 -5.20
N ASN A 280 7.89 -11.13 -5.74
CA ASN A 280 6.51 -11.61 -5.53
C ASN A 280 6.18 -11.79 -4.04
N GLY A 281 6.55 -10.80 -3.22
CA GLY A 281 6.37 -10.84 -1.77
C GLY A 281 7.38 -11.68 -0.99
N ARG A 282 8.13 -12.59 -1.63
CA ARG A 282 9.16 -13.41 -0.98
C ARG A 282 10.46 -12.60 -0.79
N PRO A 283 11.04 -12.54 0.42
CA PRO A 283 12.32 -11.86 0.62
C PRO A 283 13.45 -12.60 -0.12
N LEU A 284 14.25 -11.85 -0.88
CA LEU A 284 15.50 -12.32 -1.49
C LEU A 284 16.69 -12.13 -0.54
N GLY A 285 16.63 -11.12 0.33
CA GLY A 285 17.66 -10.81 1.32
C GLY A 285 18.09 -9.34 1.33
N THR A 286 19.06 -9.02 2.18
CA THR A 286 19.58 -7.66 2.42
C THR A 286 21.06 -7.58 1.98
N PRO A 287 21.35 -7.45 0.69
CA PRO A 287 22.73 -7.49 0.18
C PRO A 287 23.50 -6.23 0.52
N PHE A 288 22.84 -5.07 0.57
CA PHE A 288 23.51 -3.81 0.87
C PHE A 288 23.30 -3.39 2.32
N ARG A 289 24.42 -3.05 2.96
CA ARG A 289 24.50 -2.53 4.32
C ARG A 289 25.31 -1.24 4.30
N ASN A 290 25.03 -0.35 5.23
CA ASN A 290 25.69 0.95 5.33
C ASN A 290 25.50 1.84 4.09
N VAL A 291 24.37 1.70 3.38
CA VAL A 291 24.00 2.61 2.31
C VAL A 291 23.47 3.88 2.95
N PHE A 292 24.36 4.84 3.19
CA PHE A 292 24.04 6.14 3.75
C PHE A 292 24.47 7.23 2.78
N GLY A 293 23.58 8.18 2.53
CA GLY A 293 23.86 9.33 1.69
C GLY A 293 22.95 10.50 2.06
N ARG A 294 23.47 11.73 1.96
CA ARG A 294 22.69 12.93 2.30
C ARG A 294 21.50 13.16 1.35
N ARG A 295 21.58 12.62 0.13
CA ARG A 295 20.61 12.84 -0.95
C ARG A 295 20.41 11.55 -1.73
N LEU A 296 19.71 10.58 -1.14
CA LEU A 296 19.33 9.34 -1.82
C LEU A 296 17.90 9.44 -2.34
N CYS A 297 17.71 8.89 -3.53
CA CYS A 297 16.46 8.87 -4.26
C CYS A 297 16.14 7.40 -4.62
N PRO A 298 14.87 6.95 -4.56
CA PRO A 298 14.45 5.71 -5.20
C PRO A 298 14.78 5.78 -6.69
N ALA A 299 15.21 4.69 -7.30
CA ALA A 299 15.76 4.72 -8.65
C ALA A 299 15.35 3.50 -9.47
N ILE A 300 15.03 3.75 -10.73
CA ILE A 300 14.78 2.75 -11.77
C ILE A 300 15.64 3.12 -12.96
N SER A 301 16.34 2.17 -13.55
CA SER A 301 17.08 2.36 -14.79
C SER A 301 16.73 1.29 -15.82
N MET A 302 16.62 1.72 -17.08
CA MET A 302 16.37 0.86 -18.24
C MET A 302 17.41 1.12 -19.33
N THR A 303 17.70 0.12 -20.17
CA THR A 303 18.76 0.23 -21.21
C THR A 303 18.31 -0.07 -22.63
N HIS A 304 17.16 -0.73 -22.81
CA HIS A 304 16.72 -1.20 -24.11
C HIS A 304 15.34 -0.65 -24.47
N VAL A 305 15.20 -0.17 -25.71
CA VAL A 305 13.95 0.41 -26.21
C VAL A 305 12.85 -0.65 -26.17
N GLY A 306 11.69 -0.28 -25.69
CA GLY A 306 10.54 -1.17 -25.55
C GLY A 306 10.40 -1.77 -24.16
N LEU A 307 11.44 -1.76 -23.32
CA LEU A 307 11.33 -2.15 -21.93
C LEU A 307 10.24 -1.34 -21.23
N GLN A 308 9.40 -2.04 -20.47
CA GLN A 308 8.34 -1.42 -19.70
C GLN A 308 8.23 -2.05 -18.31
N CYS A 309 8.02 -1.21 -17.32
CA CYS A 309 7.66 -1.63 -15.98
C CYS A 309 6.61 -0.70 -15.38
N THR A 310 5.85 -1.21 -14.43
CA THR A 310 4.82 -0.45 -13.72
C THR A 310 5.20 -0.27 -12.27
N LEU A 311 5.29 0.97 -11.81
CA LEU A 311 5.35 1.30 -10.39
C LEU A 311 3.98 1.05 -9.76
N LEU A 312 3.92 0.09 -8.85
CA LEU A 312 2.70 -0.27 -8.13
C LEU A 312 2.45 0.71 -6.98
N PRO A 313 1.18 0.92 -6.60
CA PRO A 313 0.82 1.87 -5.56
C PRO A 313 1.04 1.33 -4.14
N SER A 314 1.25 0.02 -3.98
CA SER A 314 1.55 -0.61 -2.69
C SER A 314 2.90 -0.13 -2.13
N THR A 315 2.88 0.25 -0.86
CA THR A 315 4.07 0.78 -0.14
C THR A 315 4.24 0.16 1.25
N VAL A 316 3.58 -0.96 1.50
CA VAL A 316 3.72 -1.74 2.73
C VAL A 316 4.56 -2.98 2.43
N PRO A 317 5.70 -3.17 3.12
CA PRO A 317 6.50 -4.37 2.92
C PRO A 317 5.73 -5.62 3.39
N PRO A 318 5.88 -6.77 2.71
CA PRO A 318 5.34 -8.04 3.17
C PRO A 318 5.79 -8.33 4.60
N PRO A 319 4.94 -8.98 5.42
CA PRO A 319 5.35 -9.43 6.75
C PRO A 319 6.59 -10.33 6.61
N VAL A 320 7.56 -10.13 7.50
CA VAL A 320 8.69 -11.07 7.59
C VAL A 320 8.12 -12.33 8.24
N ASP A 321 8.02 -13.42 7.48
CA ASP A 321 7.67 -14.72 8.06
C ASP A 321 8.70 -15.03 9.15
N THR A 322 8.31 -14.85 10.41
CA THR A 322 9.04 -15.41 11.54
C THR A 322 8.72 -16.90 11.52
N MET A 323 9.57 -17.68 10.85
CA MET A 323 9.66 -19.12 11.09
C MET A 323 9.91 -19.41 12.57
#